data_AF-A0A241V897-F1
#
_entry.id   AF-A0A241V897-F1
#
_cell.length_a   1.000
_cell.length_b   1.000
_cell.length_c   1.000
_cell.angle_alpha   90.00
_cell.angle_beta   90.00
_cell.angle_gamma   90.00
#
_symmetry.space_group_name_H-M   'P 1'
#
loop_
_entity.id
_entity.type
_entity.pdbx_description
1 polymer ?
#
loop_
_entity_poly.entity_id
_entity_poly.type
_entity_poly.pdbx_seq_one_letter_code
_entity_poly.pdbx_strand_id
1 'polypeptide(L)'
;MNNQTITVKIHSAKKIISTLNVTKTPDQPMIIQAKKNVNYELIDDATQFAPENIKIKRVGNDLHIGFEDGSSDPLDADLIIQDYYGHDGVTSNLLIGLHENGSYYAYVPESGLQEHAVSMLAEEVSAGQALGGEPLVAAAYEFNPYWLLALIPLVGLAVAASNDDDNSVGDITAPVVTVNDSNSNDSTPALGGTVNDPTAIVVVEVDGVKYPATNNGDGTWSLADNVLPPLGDGSYPVKVTATDPAGNSSTDTGSLTVD
;
A
#
# COMPACT_ATOMS: atom_id res chain seq x y z
N MET A 1 0.44 -9.93 32.40
CA MET A 1 0.19 -9.81 30.96
C MET A 1 1.03 -10.89 30.30
N ASN A 2 0.45 -11.72 29.43
CA ASN A 2 1.25 -12.73 28.73
C ASN A 2 2.19 -11.99 27.79
N ASN A 3 3.49 -12.31 27.82
CA ASN A 3 4.43 -11.76 26.85
C ASN A 3 4.08 -12.34 25.47
N GLN A 4 3.31 -11.59 24.68
CA GLN A 4 3.09 -11.90 23.27
C GLN A 4 4.45 -11.81 22.57
N THR A 5 4.75 -12.79 21.73
CA THR A 5 5.94 -12.79 20.89
C THR A 5 5.49 -12.81 19.45
N ILE A 6 5.96 -11.83 18.69
CA ILE A 6 5.71 -11.72 17.26
C ILE A 6 6.99 -12.12 16.53
N THR A 7 6.92 -13.15 15.71
CA THR A 7 7.96 -13.44 14.73
C THR A 7 7.83 -12.47 13.55
N VAL A 8 8.93 -11.81 13.20
CA VAL A 8 9.06 -10.98 11.99
C VAL A 8 9.93 -11.72 10.98
N LYS A 9 9.35 -12.15 9.86
CA LYS A 9 10.10 -12.68 8.71
C LYS A 9 10.29 -11.61 7.66
N ILE A 10 11.50 -11.48 7.17
CA ILE A 10 11.85 -10.53 6.11
C ILE A 10 11.94 -11.27 4.79
N HIS A 11 11.08 -10.92 3.84
CA HIS A 11 10.99 -11.54 2.52
C HIS A 11 11.64 -10.65 1.45
N SER A 12 12.59 -11.22 0.72
CA SER A 12 13.05 -10.68 -0.56
C SER A 12 12.50 -11.59 -1.65
N ALA A 13 11.43 -11.15 -2.32
CA ALA A 13 10.68 -12.01 -3.24
C ALA A 13 10.25 -13.31 -2.53
N LYS A 14 10.42 -14.47 -3.17
CA LYS A 14 10.06 -15.78 -2.59
C LYS A 14 11.03 -16.30 -1.51
N LYS A 15 12.02 -15.51 -1.07
CA LYS A 15 13.04 -15.94 -0.10
C LYS A 15 12.90 -15.19 1.22
N ILE A 16 12.82 -15.95 2.31
CA ILE A 16 13.05 -15.41 3.65
C ILE A 16 14.55 -15.15 3.81
N ILE A 17 14.91 -13.89 4.03
CA ILE A 17 16.31 -13.46 4.21
C ILE A 17 16.66 -13.14 5.66
N SER A 18 15.66 -13.11 6.55
CA SER A 18 15.84 -12.93 7.99
C SER A 18 14.59 -13.37 8.75
N THR A 19 14.77 -13.84 9.97
CA THR A 19 13.70 -14.13 10.94
C THR A 19 14.13 -13.56 12.29
N LEU A 20 13.25 -12.82 12.95
CA LEU A 20 13.51 -12.13 14.22
C LEU A 20 12.32 -12.35 15.14
N ASN A 21 12.53 -12.46 16.46
CA ASN A 21 11.46 -12.60 17.42
C ASN A 21 11.35 -11.30 18.22
N VAL A 22 10.22 -10.61 18.12
CA VAL A 22 9.89 -9.41 18.89
C VAL A 22 9.07 -9.83 20.09
N THR A 23 9.63 -9.70 21.29
CA THR A 23 8.86 -9.88 22.52
C THR A 23 8.30 -8.54 22.96
N LYS A 24 6.99 -8.48 23.18
CA LYS A 24 6.32 -7.30 23.73
C LYS A 24 6.93 -6.93 25.08
N THR A 25 7.57 -5.77 25.13
CA THR A 25 8.25 -5.27 26.33
C THR A 25 7.95 -3.77 26.44
N PRO A 26 7.13 -3.33 27.42
CA PRO A 26 6.79 -1.93 27.58
C PRO A 26 8.04 -1.05 27.67
N ASP A 27 8.03 0.10 26.99
CA ASP A 27 9.13 1.08 26.93
C ASP A 27 10.46 0.55 26.34
N GLN A 28 10.48 -0.66 25.76
CA GLN A 28 11.67 -1.26 25.16
C GLN A 28 11.37 -1.90 23.81
N PRO A 29 11.15 -1.09 22.75
CA PRO A 29 10.95 -1.60 21.40
C PRO A 29 12.15 -2.42 20.94
N MET A 30 11.88 -3.50 20.20
CA MET A 30 12.90 -4.08 19.34
C MET A 30 13.20 -3.11 18.20
N ILE A 31 14.49 -2.85 17.94
CA ILE A 31 14.92 -1.95 16.87
C ILE A 31 15.60 -2.77 15.77
N ILE A 32 15.13 -2.61 14.53
CA ILE A 32 15.71 -3.24 13.34
C ILE A 32 15.97 -2.19 12.27
N GLN A 33 16.86 -2.50 11.34
CA GLN A 33 17.15 -1.62 10.20
C GLN A 33 16.32 -2.01 8.98
N ALA A 34 15.74 -1.02 8.31
CA ALA A 34 15.01 -1.25 7.09
C ALA A 34 15.92 -1.85 6.02
N LYS A 35 15.47 -2.91 5.38
CA LYS A 35 16.03 -3.35 4.10
C LYS A 35 15.19 -2.76 2.99
N LYS A 36 15.83 -2.29 1.92
CA LYS A 36 15.12 -1.95 0.70
C LYS A 36 14.49 -3.21 0.16
N ASN A 37 13.44 -3.06 -0.65
CA ASN A 37 13.09 -4.14 -1.55
C ASN A 37 12.63 -5.40 -0.73
N VAL A 38 11.99 -5.09 0.40
CA VAL A 38 11.43 -5.91 1.49
C VAL A 38 9.94 -6.17 1.52
N ASN A 39 9.46 -7.30 2.04
CA ASN A 39 8.23 -7.29 2.86
C ASN A 39 8.53 -7.82 4.27
N TYR A 40 7.83 -7.29 5.28
CA TYR A 40 7.91 -7.76 6.67
C TYR A 40 6.62 -8.53 7.00
N GLU A 41 6.73 -9.85 7.13
CA GLU A 41 5.64 -10.72 7.58
C GLU A 41 5.62 -10.75 9.11
N LEU A 42 4.49 -10.38 9.69
CA LEU A 42 4.22 -10.46 11.13
C LEU A 42 3.48 -11.75 11.43
N ILE A 43 3.89 -12.45 12.49
CA ILE A 43 3.30 -13.72 12.93
C ILE A 43 3.23 -13.72 14.44
N ASP A 44 2.04 -13.84 15.02
CA ASP A 44 1.89 -14.13 16.44
C ASP A 44 2.25 -15.60 16.69
N ASP A 45 3.27 -15.83 17.53
CA ASP A 45 3.75 -17.18 17.83
C ASP A 45 2.69 -18.05 18.52
N ALA A 46 1.72 -17.46 19.21
CA ALA A 46 0.65 -18.20 19.89
C ALA A 46 -0.41 -18.72 18.90
N THR A 47 -0.79 -17.91 17.91
CA THR A 47 -1.86 -18.26 16.96
C THR A 47 -1.32 -18.84 15.65
N GLN A 48 -0.05 -18.60 15.34
CA GLN A 48 0.59 -18.85 14.04
C GLN A 48 -0.03 -18.05 12.88
N PHE A 49 -0.86 -17.06 13.19
CA PHE A 49 -1.43 -16.09 12.26
C PHE A 49 -0.87 -14.70 12.57
N ALA A 50 -1.02 -13.77 11.65
CA ALA A 50 -0.64 -12.39 11.90
C ALA A 50 -1.62 -11.72 12.88
N PRO A 51 -1.16 -10.75 13.69
CA PRO A 51 -2.07 -9.89 14.46
C PRO A 51 -3.11 -9.25 13.54
N GLU A 52 -4.39 -9.31 13.89
CA GLU A 52 -5.45 -8.75 13.04
C GLU A 52 -5.37 -7.22 12.97
N ASN A 53 -4.98 -6.57 14.06
CA ASN A 53 -4.86 -5.13 14.17
C ASN A 53 -3.48 -4.74 14.73
N ILE A 54 -2.94 -3.64 14.22
CA ILE A 54 -1.72 -3.01 14.72
C ILE A 54 -1.92 -1.50 14.73
N LYS A 55 -1.15 -0.79 15.55
CA LYS A 55 -1.03 0.67 15.45
C LYS A 55 0.35 1.03 14.94
N ILE A 56 0.40 2.01 14.03
CA ILE A 56 1.65 2.54 13.51
C ILE A 56 1.80 4.03 13.81
N LYS A 57 3.05 4.51 13.81
CA LYS A 57 3.38 5.93 13.77
C LYS A 57 4.68 6.14 13.00
N ARG A 58 4.77 7.22 12.25
CA ARG A 58 6.04 7.68 11.68
C ARG A 58 6.73 8.66 12.62
N VAL A 59 8.01 8.42 12.88
CA VAL A 59 8.88 9.34 13.63
C VAL A 59 10.17 9.51 12.83
N GLY A 60 10.37 10.67 12.24
CA GLY A 60 11.39 10.92 11.23
C GLY A 60 11.26 9.97 10.03
N ASN A 61 12.30 9.17 9.79
CA ASN A 61 12.27 8.14 8.76
C ASN A 61 11.91 6.75 9.30
N ASP A 62 11.63 6.65 10.60
CA ASP A 62 11.41 5.37 11.27
C ASP A 62 9.91 5.05 11.33
N LEU A 63 9.60 3.76 11.16
CA LEU A 63 8.26 3.23 11.37
C LEU A 63 8.20 2.60 12.75
N HIS A 64 7.39 3.16 13.62
CA HIS A 64 7.07 2.61 14.94
C HIS A 64 5.80 1.78 14.84
N ILE A 65 5.81 0.58 15.41
CA ILE A 65 4.72 -0.40 15.35
C ILE A 65 4.42 -0.86 16.78
N GLY A 66 3.17 -0.69 17.20
CA GLY A 66 2.62 -1.28 18.42
C GLY A 66 1.71 -2.46 18.06
N PHE A 67 1.97 -3.62 18.66
CA PHE A 67 1.07 -4.77 18.59
C PHE A 67 0.06 -4.66 19.72
N GLU A 68 -1.22 -4.91 19.48
CA GLU A 68 -2.26 -4.63 20.48
C GLU A 68 -2.00 -5.24 21.86
N ASP A 69 -2.10 -4.41 22.90
CA ASP A 69 -2.17 -4.83 24.31
C ASP A 69 -3.31 -4.17 25.10
N GLY A 70 -4.17 -3.41 24.43
CA GLY A 70 -5.16 -2.58 25.12
C GLY A 70 -4.53 -1.49 26.01
N SER A 71 -3.29 -1.06 25.74
CA SER A 71 -2.70 0.09 26.44
C SER A 71 -3.44 1.38 26.09
N SER A 72 -3.56 2.25 27.09
CA SER A 72 -4.12 3.61 26.95
C SER A 72 -3.13 4.59 26.31
N ASP A 73 -1.94 4.14 25.92
CA ASP A 73 -0.90 4.98 25.37
C ASP A 73 -1.14 5.21 23.86
N PRO A 74 -1.01 6.44 23.34
CA PRO A 74 -1.17 6.73 21.92
C PRO A 74 -0.30 5.88 20.98
N LEU A 75 0.88 5.38 21.38
CA LEU A 75 1.63 4.30 20.70
C LEU A 75 2.85 3.86 21.54
N ASP A 76 2.72 2.83 22.40
CA ASP A 76 3.88 2.13 22.98
C ASP A 76 4.44 1.16 21.92
N ALA A 77 5.57 1.51 21.32
CA ALA A 77 6.12 0.75 20.20
C ALA A 77 6.77 -0.55 20.69
N ASP A 78 6.35 -1.68 20.11
CA ASP A 78 6.95 -2.99 20.33
C ASP A 78 8.09 -3.25 19.32
N LEU A 79 7.98 -2.65 18.13
CA LEU A 79 8.95 -2.74 17.04
C LEU A 79 9.18 -1.38 16.41
N ILE A 80 10.44 -1.03 16.18
CA ILE A 80 10.87 0.11 15.37
C ILE A 80 11.67 -0.42 14.19
N ILE A 81 11.24 -0.06 12.99
CA ILE A 81 11.99 -0.27 11.75
C ILE A 81 12.62 1.07 11.36
N GLN A 82 13.92 1.20 11.60
CA GLN A 82 14.67 2.42 11.32
C GLN A 82 14.84 2.64 9.81
N ASP A 83 14.84 3.89 9.38
CA ASP A 83 14.98 4.30 7.98
C ASP A 83 13.95 3.66 7.03
N TYR A 84 12.77 3.26 7.56
CA TYR A 84 11.70 2.64 6.80
C TYR A 84 11.27 3.46 5.59
N TYR A 85 11.13 4.78 5.76
CA TYR A 85 10.69 5.72 4.72
C TYR A 85 11.82 6.21 3.80
N GLY A 86 13.04 5.68 3.94
CA GLY A 86 14.20 6.11 3.15
C GLY A 86 14.59 7.58 3.39
N HIS A 87 15.26 8.21 2.42
CA HIS A 87 15.58 9.65 2.44
C HIS A 87 14.59 10.49 1.61
N ASP A 88 13.82 9.85 0.74
CA ASP A 88 12.84 10.45 -0.18
C ASP A 88 11.38 10.32 0.29
N GLY A 89 11.13 9.62 1.40
CA GLY A 89 9.82 9.57 2.05
C GLY A 89 8.86 8.54 1.44
N VAL A 90 9.30 7.76 0.44
CA VAL A 90 8.50 6.72 -0.21
C VAL A 90 9.20 5.38 0.02
N THR A 91 8.52 4.47 0.69
CA THR A 91 9.03 3.12 0.91
C THR A 91 8.32 2.11 0.02
N SER A 92 9.08 1.10 -0.37
CA SER A 92 8.58 -0.03 -1.14
C SER A 92 8.15 -1.21 -0.27
N ASN A 93 8.29 -1.07 1.05
CA ASN A 93 8.10 -2.18 1.95
C ASN A 93 6.64 -2.27 2.38
N LEU A 94 6.12 -3.50 2.48
CA LEU A 94 4.83 -3.76 3.12
C LEU A 94 5.03 -4.42 4.49
N LEU A 95 4.06 -4.18 5.36
CA LEU A 95 3.73 -5.10 6.44
C LEU A 95 2.67 -6.08 5.93
N ILE A 96 2.91 -7.38 6.10
CA ILE A 96 2.02 -8.44 5.62
C ILE A 96 1.81 -9.50 6.70
N GLY A 97 0.85 -10.38 6.47
CA GLY A 97 0.52 -11.43 7.43
C GLY A 97 -0.36 -12.52 6.85
N LEU A 98 -0.26 -13.73 7.40
CA LEU A 98 -1.18 -14.84 7.12
C LEU A 98 -2.45 -14.65 7.96
N HIS A 99 -3.60 -14.56 7.32
CA HIS A 99 -4.91 -14.54 7.98
C HIS A 99 -5.41 -15.97 8.24
N GLU A 100 -6.32 -16.13 9.20
CA GLU A 100 -6.94 -17.41 9.58
C GLU A 100 -7.67 -18.13 8.42
N ASN A 101 -7.95 -17.42 7.32
CA ASN A 101 -8.59 -17.97 6.12
C ASN A 101 -7.59 -18.63 5.15
N GLY A 102 -6.30 -18.66 5.53
CA GLY A 102 -5.22 -19.28 4.76
C GLY A 102 -4.62 -18.39 3.67
N SER A 103 -5.13 -17.17 3.49
CA SER A 103 -4.58 -16.19 2.54
C SER A 103 -3.69 -15.17 3.24
N TYR A 104 -2.71 -14.65 2.51
CA TYR A 104 -1.91 -13.54 2.99
C TYR A 104 -2.55 -12.21 2.63
N TYR A 105 -2.43 -11.23 3.50
CA TYR A 105 -2.91 -9.87 3.31
C TYR A 105 -1.82 -8.89 3.73
N ALA A 106 -1.98 -7.65 3.29
CA ALA A 106 -1.24 -6.55 3.88
C ALA A 106 -2.03 -5.90 5.02
N TYR A 107 -1.34 -5.08 5.80
CA TYR A 107 -1.97 -4.17 6.73
C TYR A 107 -2.44 -2.92 5.98
N VAL A 108 -3.73 -2.62 6.09
CA VAL A 108 -4.40 -1.48 5.47
C VAL A 108 -5.00 -0.56 6.53
N PRO A 109 -5.12 0.76 6.28
CA PRO A 109 -5.61 1.69 7.29
C PRO A 109 -7.07 1.42 7.65
N GLU A 110 -7.37 1.33 8.94
CA GLU A 110 -8.75 1.19 9.42
C GLU A 110 -9.62 2.40 9.05
N SER A 111 -8.98 3.57 8.94
CA SER A 111 -9.63 4.81 8.51
C SER A 111 -10.12 4.79 7.06
N GLY A 112 -9.62 3.87 6.22
CA GLY A 112 -9.83 3.93 4.78
C GLY A 112 -9.17 5.13 4.08
N LEU A 113 -8.31 5.89 4.77
CA LEU A 113 -7.59 7.00 4.15
C LEU A 113 -6.23 6.54 3.65
N GLN A 114 -5.89 6.91 2.41
CA GLN A 114 -4.64 6.49 1.80
C GLN A 114 -3.41 7.12 2.48
N GLU A 115 -3.51 8.37 2.92
CA GLU A 115 -2.46 9.06 3.68
C GLU A 115 -2.14 8.39 5.03
N HIS A 116 -3.00 7.49 5.51
CA HIS A 116 -2.78 6.68 6.69
C HIS A 116 -2.13 5.31 6.40
N ALA A 117 -1.83 5.00 5.13
CA ALA A 117 -1.16 3.76 4.75
C ALA A 117 0.28 3.72 5.25
N VAL A 118 0.71 2.53 5.67
CA VAL A 118 2.07 2.28 6.19
C VAL A 118 3.15 2.90 5.30
N SER A 119 3.01 2.80 3.97
CA SER A 119 4.05 3.21 3.01
C SER A 119 4.16 4.71 2.77
N MET A 120 3.19 5.51 3.20
CA MET A 120 3.12 6.95 2.92
C MET A 120 2.66 7.81 4.10
N LEU A 121 2.64 7.24 5.30
CA LEU A 121 2.28 7.94 6.51
C LEU A 121 3.10 9.24 6.63
N ALA A 122 2.40 10.35 6.84
CA ALA A 122 3.05 11.64 7.08
C ALA A 122 3.77 11.63 8.44
N GLU A 123 4.75 12.52 8.57
CA GLU A 123 5.54 12.67 9.80
C GLU A 123 4.64 12.91 11.02
N GLU A 124 4.96 12.25 12.14
CA GLU A 124 4.22 12.30 13.41
C GLU A 124 2.75 11.81 13.36
N VAL A 125 2.27 11.32 12.20
CA VAL A 125 0.93 10.73 12.09
C VAL A 125 0.93 9.32 12.66
N SER A 126 -0.13 9.00 13.40
CA SER A 126 -0.41 7.65 13.88
C SER A 126 -1.73 7.14 13.31
N ALA A 127 -1.77 5.86 12.93
CA ALA A 127 -2.95 5.23 12.34
C ALA A 127 -3.11 3.78 12.82
N GLY A 128 -4.35 3.36 13.03
CA GLY A 128 -4.70 1.93 13.16
C GLY A 128 -4.67 1.26 11.79
N GLN A 129 -4.15 0.03 11.75
CA GLN A 129 -4.14 -0.80 10.56
C GLN A 129 -4.78 -2.15 10.87
N ALA A 130 -5.54 -2.67 9.92
CA ALA A 130 -6.11 -4.00 9.97
C ALA A 130 -5.49 -4.88 8.87
N LEU A 131 -5.29 -6.16 9.16
CA LEU A 131 -4.91 -7.16 8.17
C LEU A 131 -6.09 -7.42 7.24
N GLY A 132 -5.99 -7.04 5.96
CA GLY A 132 -7.13 -7.19 5.06
C GLY A 132 -6.98 -6.53 3.69
N GLY A 133 -8.13 -6.29 3.06
CA GLY A 133 -8.23 -5.91 1.65
C GLY A 133 -8.33 -7.14 0.76
N GLU A 134 -7.68 -7.10 -0.39
CA GLU A 134 -7.64 -8.23 -1.32
C GLU A 134 -6.51 -9.20 -0.97
N PRO A 135 -6.71 -10.52 -1.13
CA PRO A 135 -5.66 -11.52 -0.91
C PRO A 135 -4.40 -11.27 -1.76
N LEU A 136 -3.23 -11.32 -1.13
CA LEU A 136 -1.94 -11.32 -1.83
C LEU A 136 -1.76 -12.66 -2.56
N VAL A 137 -1.72 -12.62 -3.90
CA VAL A 137 -1.40 -13.80 -4.73
C VAL A 137 0.12 -14.02 -4.79
N ALA A 138 0.58 -15.25 -5.12
CA ALA A 138 2.00 -15.63 -5.11
C ALA A 138 2.94 -14.72 -5.94
N ALA A 139 2.43 -14.11 -7.01
CA ALA A 139 3.15 -13.11 -7.81
C ALA A 139 3.31 -11.75 -7.08
N ALA A 140 2.40 -11.42 -6.14
CA ALA A 140 2.44 -10.22 -5.31
C ALA A 140 3.42 -10.31 -4.12
N TYR A 141 4.03 -11.48 -3.87
CA TYR A 141 5.14 -11.62 -2.91
C TYR A 141 6.46 -11.05 -3.48
N GLU A 142 6.51 -10.85 -4.79
CA GLU A 142 7.65 -10.26 -5.49
C GLU A 142 7.49 -8.75 -5.50
N PHE A 143 7.85 -8.14 -4.36
CA PHE A 143 8.12 -6.71 -4.14
C PHE A 143 7.00 -5.70 -4.38
N ASN A 144 6.77 -4.92 -3.33
CA ASN A 144 6.13 -3.61 -3.32
C ASN A 144 4.93 -3.41 -4.24
N PRO A 145 3.86 -4.17 -4.03
CA PRO A 145 2.76 -4.04 -4.93
C PRO A 145 1.88 -2.90 -4.34
N TYR A 146 2.18 -1.68 -4.78
CA TYR A 146 1.45 -0.43 -4.51
C TYR A 146 -0.06 -0.48 -4.88
N TRP A 147 -0.56 -1.56 -5.50
CA TRP A 147 -1.99 -1.79 -5.72
C TRP A 147 -2.80 -1.83 -4.42
N LEU A 148 -2.21 -2.10 -3.26
CA LEU A 148 -2.92 -1.99 -1.99
C LEU A 148 -3.43 -0.56 -1.75
N LEU A 149 -2.66 0.46 -2.15
CA LEU A 149 -3.13 1.86 -2.09
C LEU A 149 -4.31 2.10 -3.03
N ALA A 150 -4.34 1.42 -4.19
CA ALA A 150 -5.45 1.46 -5.14
C ALA A 150 -6.72 0.71 -4.67
N LEU A 151 -6.63 -0.06 -3.58
CA LEU A 151 -7.73 -0.81 -2.97
C LEU A 151 -8.26 -0.17 -1.69
N ILE A 152 -7.55 0.81 -1.13
CA ILE A 152 -8.08 1.60 -0.04
C ILE A 152 -9.21 2.45 -0.65
N PRO A 153 -10.50 2.21 -0.29
CA PRO A 153 -11.57 3.05 -0.79
C PRO A 153 -11.28 4.47 -0.32
N LEU A 154 -11.13 5.43 -1.24
CA LEU A 154 -11.00 6.85 -0.90
C LEU A 154 -12.30 7.34 -0.27
N VAL A 155 -12.49 7.05 1.02
CA VAL A 155 -13.55 7.64 1.82
C VAL A 155 -13.04 9.00 2.24
N GLY A 156 -13.16 10.00 1.36
CA GLY A 156 -13.40 11.35 1.82
C GLY A 156 -14.63 11.30 2.73
N LEU A 157 -14.51 11.75 3.97
CA LEU A 157 -15.59 11.75 4.95
C LEU A 157 -16.87 12.39 4.37
N ALA A 158 -17.78 11.59 3.82
CA ALA A 158 -19.18 11.97 3.74
C ALA A 158 -19.75 11.75 5.16
N VAL A 159 -19.51 12.72 6.04
CA VAL A 159 -20.13 12.75 7.36
C VAL A 159 -21.64 12.75 7.16
N ALA A 160 -22.32 11.83 7.83
CA ALA A 160 -23.77 11.74 7.86
C ALA A 160 -24.40 13.12 8.13
N ALA A 161 -25.47 13.42 7.40
CA ALA A 161 -26.29 14.62 7.48
C ALA A 161 -26.45 15.13 8.93
N SER A 162 -25.70 16.17 9.24
CA SER A 162 -26.08 17.14 10.28
C SER A 162 -26.82 18.23 9.53
N ASN A 163 -28.09 18.44 9.87
CA ASN A 163 -28.92 19.50 9.31
C ASN A 163 -28.38 20.87 9.79
N ASP A 164 -27.37 21.40 9.12
CA ASP A 164 -26.98 22.81 9.23
C ASP A 164 -26.89 23.38 7.80
N ASP A 165 -27.60 24.47 7.58
CA ASP A 165 -27.82 25.16 6.30
C ASP A 165 -26.53 25.83 5.74
N ASP A 166 -25.48 25.06 5.47
CA ASP A 166 -24.31 25.51 4.72
C ASP A 166 -24.08 24.60 3.49
N ASN A 167 -24.38 25.14 2.32
CA ASN A 167 -24.29 24.48 1.01
C ASN A 167 -22.83 24.36 0.54
N SER A 168 -21.98 23.69 1.33
CA SER A 168 -20.68 23.21 0.87
C SER A 168 -20.86 21.81 0.28
N VAL A 169 -21.31 21.74 -0.97
CA VAL A 169 -21.30 20.48 -1.72
C VAL A 169 -19.83 20.04 -1.85
N GLY A 170 -19.48 18.88 -1.29
CA GLY A 170 -18.15 18.29 -1.47
C GLY A 170 -17.85 18.09 -2.97
N ASP A 171 -16.56 17.99 -3.32
CA ASP A 171 -16.19 17.77 -4.71
C ASP A 171 -16.76 16.45 -5.23
N ILE A 172 -17.47 16.53 -6.37
CA ILE A 172 -18.12 15.39 -7.05
C ILE A 172 -17.59 15.20 -8.48
N THR A 173 -16.54 15.93 -8.88
CA THR A 173 -16.05 15.95 -10.26
C THR A 173 -14.90 14.98 -10.44
N ALA A 174 -15.15 13.83 -11.07
CA ALA A 174 -14.08 12.87 -11.36
C ALA A 174 -13.00 13.45 -12.30
N PRO A 175 -11.73 13.03 -12.16
CA PRO A 175 -10.69 13.27 -13.14
C PRO A 175 -11.08 12.75 -14.52
N VAL A 176 -10.46 13.29 -15.57
CA VAL A 176 -10.46 12.73 -16.92
C VAL A 176 -9.10 12.09 -17.14
N VAL A 177 -9.10 10.79 -17.43
CA VAL A 177 -7.90 9.99 -17.70
C VAL A 177 -7.99 9.33 -19.07
N THR A 178 -6.85 9.17 -19.74
CA THR A 178 -6.73 8.35 -20.94
C THR A 178 -5.53 7.43 -20.87
N VAL A 179 -5.54 6.33 -21.63
CA VAL A 179 -4.37 5.47 -21.85
C VAL A 179 -4.00 5.43 -23.33
N ASN A 180 -2.70 5.46 -23.64
CA ASN A 180 -2.21 5.29 -25.00
C ASN A 180 -2.10 3.79 -25.33
N ASP A 181 -2.59 3.38 -26.50
CA ASP A 181 -2.26 2.06 -27.03
C ASP A 181 -0.76 1.92 -27.26
N SER A 182 -0.21 0.73 -26.99
CA SER A 182 1.23 0.44 -27.08
C SER A 182 1.49 -0.84 -27.88
N ASN A 183 2.54 -0.81 -28.71
CA ASN A 183 3.11 -1.99 -29.37
C ASN A 183 4.61 -2.01 -29.08
N SER A 184 5.10 -3.12 -28.54
CA SER A 184 6.47 -3.21 -28.05
C SER A 184 7.05 -4.61 -28.30
N ASN A 185 8.35 -4.67 -28.56
CA ASN A 185 9.12 -5.91 -28.54
C ASN A 185 9.86 -6.13 -27.20
N ASP A 186 9.55 -5.29 -26.21
CA ASP A 186 9.94 -5.44 -24.82
C ASP A 186 8.84 -6.20 -24.07
N SER A 187 9.21 -7.23 -23.31
CA SER A 187 8.26 -8.01 -22.49
C SER A 187 7.83 -7.27 -21.21
N THR A 188 8.44 -6.13 -20.89
CA THR A 188 8.14 -5.33 -19.68
C THR A 188 7.98 -3.83 -19.97
N PRO A 189 7.21 -3.42 -21.00
CA PRO A 189 7.28 -2.08 -21.56
C PRO A 189 6.74 -1.00 -20.62
N ALA A 190 7.26 0.21 -20.78
CA ALA A 190 6.63 1.41 -20.23
C ALA A 190 5.23 1.66 -20.83
N LEU A 191 4.31 2.19 -20.01
CA LEU A 191 2.97 2.64 -20.43
C LEU A 191 2.75 4.11 -20.05
N GLY A 192 1.83 4.78 -20.74
CA GLY A 192 1.53 6.18 -20.46
C GLY A 192 0.20 6.66 -21.03
N GLY A 193 -0.19 7.87 -20.65
CA GLY A 193 -1.42 8.50 -21.07
C GLY A 193 -1.58 9.90 -20.49
N THR A 194 -2.82 10.39 -20.43
CA THR A 194 -3.13 11.73 -19.89
C THR A 194 -4.00 11.64 -18.64
N VAL A 195 -3.86 12.62 -17.74
CA VAL A 195 -4.71 12.82 -16.57
C VAL A 195 -4.81 14.32 -16.30
N ASN A 196 -6.03 14.86 -16.20
CA ASN A 196 -6.22 16.31 -16.07
C ASN A 196 -6.13 16.84 -14.63
N ASP A 197 -6.20 15.95 -13.64
CA ASP A 197 -6.05 16.29 -12.23
C ASP A 197 -4.61 15.97 -11.79
N PRO A 198 -3.80 16.98 -11.43
CA PRO A 198 -2.39 16.79 -11.04
C PRO A 198 -2.23 16.13 -9.66
N THR A 199 -3.32 15.99 -8.90
CA THR A 199 -3.35 15.37 -7.57
C THR A 199 -3.99 13.98 -7.59
N ALA A 200 -4.56 13.57 -8.72
CA ALA A 200 -5.18 12.26 -8.84
C ALA A 200 -4.16 11.13 -8.80
N ILE A 201 -4.63 10.01 -8.26
CA ILE A 201 -3.88 8.77 -8.13
C ILE A 201 -4.22 7.90 -9.32
N VAL A 202 -3.20 7.50 -10.07
CA VAL A 202 -3.36 6.75 -11.32
C VAL A 202 -2.96 5.30 -11.09
N VAL A 203 -3.84 4.39 -11.52
CA VAL A 203 -3.66 2.94 -11.38
C VAL A 203 -3.92 2.29 -12.73
N VAL A 204 -2.96 1.52 -13.21
CA VAL A 204 -2.99 0.78 -14.47
C VAL A 204 -3.19 -0.70 -14.17
N GLU A 205 -4.16 -1.33 -14.77
CA GLU A 205 -4.42 -2.75 -14.68
C GLU A 205 -4.03 -3.44 -15.99
N VAL A 206 -3.14 -4.42 -15.91
CA VAL A 206 -2.69 -5.26 -17.03
C VAL A 206 -2.80 -6.72 -16.60
N ASP A 207 -3.48 -7.55 -17.41
CA ASP A 207 -3.73 -8.97 -17.11
C ASP A 207 -4.36 -9.21 -15.71
N GLY A 208 -5.25 -8.30 -15.30
CA GLY A 208 -5.93 -8.35 -13.99
C GLY A 208 -5.06 -7.93 -12.79
N VAL A 209 -3.81 -7.55 -13.01
CA VAL A 209 -2.89 -7.04 -11.97
C VAL A 209 -2.86 -5.52 -12.05
N LYS A 210 -3.02 -4.85 -10.90
CA LYS A 210 -2.97 -3.39 -10.79
C LYS A 210 -1.56 -2.90 -10.46
N TYR A 211 -1.17 -1.79 -11.06
CA TYR A 211 0.13 -1.13 -10.93
C TYR A 211 -0.11 0.36 -10.74
N PRO A 212 0.50 1.04 -9.77
CA PRO A 212 0.43 2.49 -9.71
C PRO A 212 1.18 3.07 -10.92
N ALA A 213 0.66 4.15 -11.46
CA ALA A 213 1.42 5.01 -12.36
C ALA A 213 1.81 6.29 -11.64
N THR A 214 2.90 6.90 -12.09
CA THR A 214 3.28 8.24 -11.67
C THR A 214 2.36 9.23 -12.36
N ASN A 215 1.62 10.04 -11.59
CA ASN A 215 1.03 11.27 -12.09
C ASN A 215 2.14 12.33 -12.13
N ASN A 216 2.51 12.77 -13.32
CA ASN A 216 3.64 13.67 -13.50
C ASN A 216 3.30 15.12 -13.12
N GLY A 217 2.02 15.42 -12.85
CA GLY A 217 1.53 16.76 -12.50
C GLY A 217 1.51 17.75 -13.68
N ASP A 218 1.94 17.31 -14.87
CA ASP A 218 2.00 18.11 -16.10
C ASP A 218 0.90 17.77 -17.11
N GLY A 219 -0.12 17.02 -16.68
CA GLY A 219 -1.20 16.52 -17.52
C GLY A 219 -0.97 15.10 -18.05
N THR A 220 0.17 14.48 -17.73
CA THR A 220 0.51 13.12 -18.14
C THR A 220 0.69 12.18 -16.95
N TRP A 221 0.58 10.89 -17.22
CA TRP A 221 0.99 9.84 -16.30
C TRP A 221 1.89 8.83 -16.99
N SER A 222 2.72 8.13 -16.22
CA SER A 222 3.61 7.08 -16.72
C SER A 222 3.72 5.90 -15.78
N LEU A 223 3.66 4.69 -16.34
CA LEU A 223 4.16 3.46 -15.72
C LEU A 223 5.55 3.18 -16.32
N ALA A 224 6.58 3.15 -15.48
CA ALA A 224 7.95 3.02 -15.92
C ALA A 224 8.24 1.64 -16.55
N ASP A 225 9.28 1.59 -17.37
CA ASP A 225 9.81 0.37 -17.96
C ASP A 225 10.29 -0.63 -16.88
N ASN A 226 10.19 -1.93 -17.14
CA ASN A 226 10.53 -3.01 -16.20
C ASN A 226 9.69 -3.07 -14.90
N VAL A 227 8.55 -2.37 -14.85
CA VAL A 227 7.59 -2.47 -13.73
C VAL A 227 6.65 -3.67 -13.90
N LEU A 228 6.22 -3.94 -15.14
CA LEU A 228 5.42 -5.12 -15.44
C LEU A 228 6.27 -6.40 -15.29
N PRO A 229 5.69 -7.53 -14.83
CA PRO A 229 6.34 -8.81 -14.97
C PRO A 229 6.54 -9.13 -16.47
N PRO A 230 7.54 -9.95 -16.84
CA PRO A 230 7.72 -10.35 -18.23
C PRO A 230 6.46 -10.97 -18.83
N LEU A 231 5.90 -10.29 -19.83
CA LEU A 231 4.76 -10.72 -20.62
C LEU A 231 5.25 -11.55 -21.83
N GLY A 232 4.45 -12.51 -22.27
CA GLY A 232 4.71 -13.24 -23.51
C GLY A 232 4.14 -12.49 -24.72
N ASP A 233 4.48 -12.94 -25.92
CA ASP A 233 3.90 -12.40 -27.15
C ASP A 233 2.37 -12.50 -27.09
N GLY A 234 1.68 -11.39 -27.35
CA GLY A 234 0.23 -11.33 -27.23
C GLY A 234 -0.34 -9.93 -27.10
N SER A 235 -1.66 -9.85 -27.00
CA SER A 235 -2.39 -8.61 -26.76
C SER A 235 -3.02 -8.65 -25.37
N TYR A 236 -2.77 -7.61 -24.60
CA TYR A 236 -3.19 -7.43 -23.22
C TYR A 236 -4.10 -6.20 -23.12
N PRO A 237 -5.33 -6.33 -22.58
CA PRO A 237 -6.14 -5.17 -22.28
C PRO A 237 -5.47 -4.37 -21.15
N VAL A 238 -5.40 -3.05 -21.32
CA VAL A 238 -4.89 -2.12 -20.32
C VAL A 238 -6.06 -1.27 -19.85
N LYS A 239 -6.33 -1.26 -18.54
CA LYS A 239 -7.34 -0.39 -17.93
C LYS A 239 -6.66 0.60 -17.00
N VAL A 240 -6.81 1.90 -17.24
CA VAL A 240 -6.33 2.94 -16.34
C VAL A 240 -7.50 3.48 -15.51
N THR A 241 -7.27 3.74 -14.23
CA THR A 241 -8.19 4.39 -13.30
C THR A 241 -7.48 5.60 -12.71
N ALA A 242 -8.14 6.75 -12.68
CA ALA A 242 -7.68 7.93 -11.94
C ALA A 242 -8.70 8.29 -10.87
N THR A 243 -8.23 8.54 -9.65
CA THR A 243 -9.08 8.94 -8.51
C THR A 243 -8.53 10.20 -7.86
N ASP A 244 -9.38 11.22 -7.69
CA ASP A 244 -9.03 12.46 -7.00
C ASP A 244 -8.98 12.29 -5.46
N PRO A 245 -8.45 13.26 -4.69
CA PRO A 245 -8.44 13.20 -3.23
C PRO A 245 -9.83 13.17 -2.56
N ALA A 246 -10.89 13.58 -3.27
CA ALA A 246 -12.27 13.52 -2.77
C ALA A 246 -12.92 12.14 -2.99
N GLY A 247 -12.24 11.24 -3.72
CA GLY A 247 -12.68 9.88 -4.01
C GLY A 247 -13.44 9.72 -5.33
N ASN A 248 -13.59 10.78 -6.14
CA ASN A 248 -14.22 10.66 -7.45
C ASN A 248 -13.26 9.98 -8.42
N SER A 249 -13.75 8.98 -9.15
CA SER A 249 -12.93 8.14 -10.03
C SER A 249 -13.45 8.11 -11.46
N SER A 250 -12.54 7.97 -12.41
CA SER A 250 -12.84 7.63 -13.80
C SER A 250 -11.90 6.56 -14.33
N THR A 251 -12.28 5.92 -15.44
CA THR A 251 -11.50 4.85 -16.05
C THR A 251 -11.45 4.99 -17.56
N ASP A 252 -10.34 4.59 -18.17
CA ASP A 252 -10.19 4.42 -19.61
C ASP A 252 -9.53 3.07 -19.93
N THR A 253 -9.73 2.59 -21.16
CA THR A 253 -9.20 1.29 -21.61
C THR A 253 -8.47 1.42 -22.94
N GLY A 254 -7.31 0.78 -23.02
CA GLY A 254 -6.50 0.64 -24.22
C GLY A 254 -5.93 -0.76 -24.33
N SER A 255 -4.89 -0.90 -25.14
CA SER A 255 -4.27 -2.18 -25.46
C SER A 255 -2.75 -2.08 -25.44
N LEU A 256 -2.11 -3.13 -24.92
CA LEU A 256 -0.69 -3.38 -25.05
C LEU A 256 -0.50 -4.62 -25.93
N THR A 257 0.28 -4.52 -26.99
CA THR A 257 0.71 -5.67 -27.79
C THR A 257 2.22 -5.89 -27.61
N VAL A 258 2.59 -7.14 -27.29
CA VAL A 258 3.97 -7.60 -27.18
C VAL A 258 4.27 -8.54 -28.36
N ASP A 259 5.34 -8.28 -29.11
CA ASP A 259 5.73 -9.01 -30.34
C ASP A 259 7.22 -9.40 -30.45
#